data_AF-A0A7C5T739-F1
#
_entry.id   AF-A0A7C5T739-F1
#
_cell.length_a   1.000
_cell.length_b   1.000
_cell.length_c   1.000
_cell.angle_alpha   90.00
_cell.angle_beta   90.00
_cell.angle_gamma   90.00
#
_symmetry.space_group_name_H-M   'P 1'
#
loop_
_entity.id
_entity.type
_entity.pdbx_description
1 polymer ?
#
loop_
_entity_poly.entity_id
_entity_poly.type
_entity_poly.pdbx_seq_one_letter_code
_entity_poly.pdbx_strand_id
1 'polypeptide(L)'
;VAALLVALIHCQPRAGVEAPQPPKPKIVLVPIDFVLQSPQVDQLMAPLAKLAQRDDVAGLVLVINSPGGTVSGTEALYTALRGINKTKYAVVTGLAASGAYYVAVAADEIYATPSSWVGSVGVIAVLWPEEYLYDIPDYIYTTGPLKYYGRDLTDYYNDIERIRLNFVEAVLKGRSGRIKTDPVVFETAAVFTADQALEMGLIDKIGGVFDAVADMAKALGLKNYTVAYIGEAVNASSPQSGASWRVSLSQLLNSTPVPMFYIYPAVLQVDITTDGRRNATLPTSPADRPYVVLDMAHNNMAPRGFIEVLRAELATRGYALVVASTENQLTALLGNATALVVVNPAAPFSRDAVAAVVNATARGVRVAYFYDMRASAIITISGISYVAPYSAFAVFDPLLTYFNMSGLRAVYNFTAGGDSYLRNWQFVAVEPKGNWSLLHGVERLVLFSPSAVATNAPYRLVVKGYVFGYGEGNYTVAAQIGNFLFIGSVRSFTPYFITQGDNRQLLRNVINWLTEPRAIKKLEKPPTSGVIYT
;
A
#
# COMPACT_ATOMS: atom_id res chain seq x y z
N VAL A 1 18.62 -102.20 -7.78
CA VAL A 1 18.38 -101.62 -6.43
C VAL A 1 18.91 -100.18 -6.39
N ALA A 2 18.61 -99.39 -7.42
CA ALA A 2 19.08 -98.02 -7.62
C ALA A 2 17.92 -97.03 -7.40
N ALA A 3 17.36 -97.02 -6.19
CA ALA A 3 16.24 -96.15 -5.84
C ALA A 3 16.31 -95.67 -4.38
N LEU A 4 17.51 -95.50 -3.81
CA LEU A 4 17.68 -95.23 -2.37
C LEU A 4 18.78 -94.22 -2.05
N LEU A 5 19.00 -93.22 -2.92
CA LEU A 5 20.07 -92.22 -2.74
C LEU A 5 19.73 -90.80 -3.19
N VAL A 6 18.46 -90.37 -3.10
CA VAL A 6 18.05 -88.98 -3.43
C VAL A 6 17.26 -88.29 -2.30
N ALA A 7 17.14 -88.89 -1.11
CA ALA A 7 16.28 -88.36 -0.04
C ALA A 7 17.00 -87.66 1.13
N LEU A 8 18.22 -87.16 0.94
CA LEU A 8 18.90 -86.30 1.91
C LEU A 8 19.70 -85.24 1.15
N ILE A 9 19.57 -83.99 1.60
CA ILE A 9 20.27 -82.74 1.20
C ILE A 9 19.30 -81.69 0.62
N HIS A 10 19.09 -80.64 1.44
CA HIS A 10 18.35 -79.38 1.25
C HIS A 10 16.91 -79.27 1.78
N CYS A 11 16.72 -79.56 3.07
CA CYS A 11 15.87 -78.67 3.89
C CYS A 11 16.64 -77.36 4.12
N GLN A 12 16.53 -76.40 3.20
CA GLN A 12 16.73 -75.00 3.58
C GLN A 12 15.47 -74.53 4.30
N PRO A 13 15.56 -73.85 5.45
CA PRO A 13 14.39 -73.19 6.02
C PRO A 13 13.88 -72.21 4.96
N ARG A 14 12.62 -72.36 4.53
CA ARG A 14 11.92 -71.30 3.80
C ARG A 14 12.15 -70.03 4.61
N ALA A 15 12.84 -69.06 4.03
CA ALA A 15 12.92 -67.71 4.57
C ALA A 15 11.49 -67.33 4.92
N GLY A 16 11.23 -67.10 6.20
CA GLY A 16 9.92 -66.66 6.66
C GLY A 16 9.54 -65.47 5.79
N VAL A 17 8.40 -65.57 5.10
CA VAL A 17 7.78 -64.40 4.52
C VAL A 17 7.46 -63.53 5.71
N GLU A 18 8.35 -62.57 5.98
CA GLU A 18 8.16 -61.56 7.01
C GLU A 18 6.78 -60.96 6.74
N ALA A 19 5.88 -61.04 7.72
CA ALA A 19 4.57 -60.42 7.61
C ALA A 19 4.79 -58.97 7.15
N PRO A 20 4.03 -58.43 6.17
CA PRO A 20 4.25 -57.09 5.68
C PRO A 20 4.29 -56.14 6.88
N GLN A 21 5.45 -55.51 7.10
CA GLN A 21 5.56 -54.60 8.22
C GLN A 21 4.48 -53.52 8.06
N PRO A 22 3.73 -53.19 9.12
CA PRO A 22 2.72 -52.15 9.05
C PRO A 22 3.38 -50.88 8.48
N PRO A 23 2.72 -50.19 7.52
CA PRO A 23 3.33 -49.06 6.85
C PRO A 23 3.81 -48.04 7.87
N LYS A 24 5.07 -47.62 7.77
CA LYS A 24 5.67 -46.65 8.70
C LYS A 24 4.81 -45.38 8.71
N PRO A 25 4.45 -44.85 9.89
CA PRO A 25 3.71 -43.61 10.00
C PRO A 25 4.48 -42.47 9.30
N LYS A 26 3.74 -41.60 8.61
CA LYS A 26 4.29 -40.53 7.79
C LYS A 26 3.99 -39.17 8.39
N ILE A 27 5.00 -38.30 8.39
CA ILE A 27 4.83 -36.87 8.56
C ILE A 27 4.89 -36.25 7.17
N VAL A 28 3.84 -35.56 6.75
CA VAL A 28 3.71 -35.04 5.38
C VAL A 28 4.00 -33.55 5.34
N LEU A 29 4.94 -33.16 4.47
CA LEU A 29 5.26 -31.76 4.21
C LEU A 29 4.30 -31.18 3.18
N VAL A 30 3.65 -30.08 3.53
CA VAL A 30 2.68 -29.38 2.69
C VAL A 30 3.24 -27.98 2.36
N PRO A 31 3.86 -27.79 1.18
CA PRO A 31 4.34 -26.48 0.77
C PRO A 31 3.17 -25.54 0.48
N ILE A 32 3.24 -24.35 1.07
CA ILE A 32 2.35 -23.21 0.82
C ILE A 32 3.26 -22.05 0.40
N ASP A 33 3.79 -22.19 -0.81
CA ASP A 33 4.77 -21.30 -1.44
C ASP A 33 4.15 -20.53 -2.62
N PHE A 34 2.93 -20.05 -2.45
CA PHE A 34 2.16 -19.35 -3.48
C PHE A 34 1.19 -18.32 -2.89
N VAL A 35 0.66 -17.46 -3.75
CA VAL A 35 -0.43 -16.51 -3.41
C VAL A 35 -1.72 -17.28 -3.22
N LEU A 36 -2.41 -17.08 -2.10
CA LEU A 36 -3.63 -17.81 -1.72
C LEU A 36 -4.85 -17.41 -2.55
N GLN A 37 -4.88 -17.86 -3.80
CA GLN A 37 -5.96 -17.62 -4.76
C GLN A 37 -6.22 -18.87 -5.61
N SER A 38 -7.32 -18.85 -6.36
CA SER A 38 -7.58 -19.85 -7.40
C SER A 38 -6.65 -19.63 -8.60
N PRO A 39 -6.13 -20.69 -9.23
CA PRO A 39 -6.43 -22.10 -8.98
C PRO A 39 -5.52 -22.77 -7.93
N GLN A 40 -4.51 -22.09 -7.37
CA GLN A 40 -3.48 -22.72 -6.54
C GLN A 40 -4.06 -23.34 -5.26
N VAL A 41 -4.97 -22.63 -4.58
CA VAL A 41 -5.66 -23.16 -3.41
C VAL A 41 -6.51 -24.39 -3.78
N ASP A 42 -7.23 -24.33 -4.90
CA ASP A 42 -8.11 -25.41 -5.35
C ASP A 42 -7.32 -26.69 -5.68
N GLN A 43 -6.13 -26.55 -6.27
CA GLN A 43 -5.23 -27.65 -6.56
C GLN A 43 -4.72 -28.34 -5.27
N LEU A 44 -4.62 -27.61 -4.16
CA LEU A 44 -4.20 -28.16 -2.87
C LEU A 44 -5.33 -28.83 -2.09
N MET A 45 -6.60 -28.44 -2.33
CA MET A 45 -7.76 -28.98 -1.60
C MET A 45 -7.92 -30.49 -1.73
N ALA A 46 -7.85 -31.03 -2.95
CA ALA A 46 -8.07 -32.47 -3.16
C ALA A 46 -6.96 -33.35 -2.54
N PRO A 47 -5.66 -33.01 -2.66
CA PRO A 47 -4.60 -33.67 -1.90
C PRO A 47 -4.80 -33.62 -0.37
N LEU A 48 -5.18 -32.46 0.18
CA LEU A 48 -5.43 -32.32 1.63
C LEU A 48 -6.57 -33.23 2.10
N ALA A 49 -7.68 -33.28 1.35
CA ALA A 49 -8.80 -34.16 1.65
C ALA A 49 -8.40 -35.65 1.64
N LYS A 50 -7.54 -36.07 0.69
CA LYS A 50 -6.98 -37.43 0.66
C LYS A 50 -6.12 -37.71 1.88
N LEU A 51 -5.22 -36.79 2.27
CA LEU A 51 -4.38 -36.96 3.46
C LEU A 51 -5.22 -37.09 4.74
N ALA A 52 -6.33 -36.38 4.84
CA ALA A 52 -7.23 -36.43 5.99
C ALA A 52 -7.75 -37.86 6.28
N GLN A 53 -7.97 -38.66 5.22
CA GLN A 53 -8.54 -40.00 5.30
C GLN A 53 -7.49 -41.12 5.42
N ARG A 54 -6.20 -40.79 5.40
CA ARG A 54 -5.11 -41.78 5.42
C ARG A 54 -4.66 -42.10 6.84
N ASP A 55 -4.74 -43.37 7.23
CA ASP A 55 -4.28 -43.85 8.55
C ASP A 55 -2.75 -43.89 8.67
N ASP A 56 -2.04 -44.04 7.55
CA ASP A 56 -0.58 -44.01 7.54
C ASP A 56 0.01 -42.60 7.69
N VAL A 57 -0.82 -41.55 7.69
CA VAL A 57 -0.40 -40.16 7.88
C VAL A 57 -0.62 -39.76 9.35
N ALA A 58 0.47 -39.56 10.08
CA ALA A 58 0.45 -39.21 11.50
C ALA A 58 0.30 -37.71 11.74
N GLY A 59 0.84 -36.86 10.85
CA GLY A 59 0.77 -35.41 11.00
C GLY A 59 1.22 -34.65 9.76
N LEU A 60 0.98 -33.34 9.75
CA LEU A 60 1.25 -32.43 8.64
C LEU A 60 2.18 -31.30 9.07
N VAL A 61 3.21 -31.01 8.28
CA VAL A 61 4.04 -29.81 8.46
C VAL A 61 3.78 -28.86 7.30
N LEU A 62 3.14 -27.73 7.58
CA LEU A 62 2.85 -26.67 6.62
C LEU A 62 4.12 -25.83 6.43
N VAL A 63 4.76 -25.91 5.26
CA VAL A 63 5.97 -25.14 4.94
C VAL A 63 5.53 -23.87 4.21
N ILE A 64 5.51 -22.74 4.92
CA ILE A 64 4.87 -21.52 4.49
C ILE A 64 5.92 -20.49 4.04
N ASN A 65 5.78 -20.04 2.81
CA ASN A 65 6.40 -18.82 2.30
C ASN A 65 5.36 -18.13 1.43
N SER A 66 4.54 -17.23 1.98
CA SER A 66 3.46 -16.61 1.23
C SER A 66 3.09 -15.22 1.77
N PRO A 67 2.76 -14.28 0.88
CA PRO A 67 2.27 -12.96 1.25
C PRO A 67 0.76 -12.96 1.57
N GLY A 68 0.08 -14.10 1.49
CA GLY A 68 -1.37 -14.20 1.59
C GLY A 68 -2.05 -14.22 0.22
N GLY A 69 -3.26 -13.69 0.11
CA GLY A 69 -4.04 -13.72 -1.12
C GLY A 69 -5.49 -13.26 -0.95
N THR A 70 -6.40 -13.92 -1.67
CA THR A 70 -7.84 -13.68 -1.60
C THR A 70 -8.40 -14.08 -0.23
N VAL A 71 -9.44 -13.38 0.23
CA VAL A 71 -10.16 -13.75 1.46
C VAL A 71 -10.72 -15.16 1.36
N SER A 72 -11.40 -15.48 0.26
CA SER A 72 -12.02 -16.78 0.01
C SER A 72 -11.00 -17.93 -0.05
N GLY A 73 -9.90 -17.77 -0.79
CA GLY A 73 -8.86 -18.79 -0.88
C GLY A 73 -8.17 -19.05 0.46
N THR A 74 -7.95 -17.99 1.24
CA THR A 74 -7.40 -18.09 2.60
C THR A 74 -8.34 -18.87 3.52
N GLU A 75 -9.61 -18.50 3.58
CA GLU A 75 -10.59 -19.13 4.48
C GLU A 75 -10.91 -20.57 4.08
N ALA A 76 -10.92 -20.88 2.77
CA ALA A 76 -11.05 -22.25 2.29
C ALA A 76 -9.92 -23.14 2.79
N LEU A 77 -8.67 -22.68 2.65
CA LEU A 77 -7.50 -23.43 3.12
C LEU A 77 -7.46 -23.54 4.64
N TYR A 78 -7.72 -22.44 5.37
CA TYR A 78 -7.82 -22.45 6.82
C TYR A 78 -8.86 -23.46 7.32
N THR A 79 -10.07 -23.42 6.76
CA THR A 79 -11.17 -24.31 7.15
C THR A 79 -10.86 -25.77 6.85
N ALA A 80 -10.29 -26.06 5.67
CA ALA A 80 -9.87 -27.41 5.31
C ALA A 80 -8.85 -27.96 6.32
N LEU A 81 -7.83 -27.17 6.66
CA LEU A 81 -6.79 -27.57 7.63
C LEU A 81 -7.35 -27.77 9.04
N ARG A 82 -8.26 -26.90 9.49
CA ARG A 82 -8.96 -27.06 10.78
C ARG A 82 -9.82 -28.32 10.83
N GLY A 83 -10.38 -28.75 9.70
CA GLY A 83 -11.16 -29.98 9.57
C GLY A 83 -10.34 -31.28 9.60
N ILE A 84 -9.02 -31.21 9.38
CA ILE A 84 -8.14 -32.40 9.42
C ILE A 84 -7.82 -32.74 10.87
N ASN A 85 -8.31 -33.89 11.36
CA ASN A 85 -8.04 -34.39 12.71
C ASN A 85 -6.69 -35.13 12.82
N LYS A 86 -5.59 -34.42 12.53
CA LYS A 86 -4.20 -34.88 12.67
C LYS A 86 -3.35 -33.76 13.27
N THR A 87 -2.21 -34.05 13.88
CA THR A 87 -1.30 -32.99 14.38
C THR A 87 -0.78 -32.16 13.20
N LYS A 88 -0.78 -30.83 13.34
CA LYS A 88 -0.36 -29.89 12.28
C LYS A 88 0.62 -28.89 12.86
N TYR A 89 1.85 -28.84 12.36
CA TYR A 89 2.79 -27.76 12.68
C TYR A 89 2.98 -26.86 11.46
N ALA A 90 3.22 -25.57 11.65
CA ALA A 90 3.59 -24.64 10.58
C ALA A 90 5.06 -24.25 10.71
N VAL A 91 5.74 -24.06 9.59
CA VAL A 91 7.14 -23.61 9.50
C VAL A 91 7.21 -22.50 8.48
N VAL A 92 7.53 -21.29 8.93
CA VAL A 92 7.70 -20.12 8.07
C VAL A 92 9.14 -20.07 7.56
N THR A 93 9.31 -20.08 6.23
CA THR A 93 10.60 -20.08 5.53
C THR A 93 10.74 -18.85 4.64
N GLY A 94 10.61 -17.67 5.25
CA GLY A 94 10.68 -16.37 4.58
C GLY A 94 9.55 -15.44 5.04
N LEU A 95 8.33 -15.73 4.61
CA LEU A 95 7.17 -14.88 4.88
C LEU A 95 5.93 -15.73 5.20
N ALA A 96 5.21 -15.38 6.25
CA ALA A 96 3.82 -15.79 6.44
C ALA A 96 3.04 -14.54 6.83
N ALA A 97 2.66 -13.74 5.83
CA ALA A 97 1.98 -12.48 6.03
C ALA A 97 0.52 -12.56 5.57
N SER A 98 -0.34 -11.84 6.29
CA SER A 98 -1.77 -11.72 6.03
C SER A 98 -2.43 -13.08 5.92
N GLY A 99 -3.05 -13.44 4.79
CA GLY A 99 -3.74 -14.73 4.64
C GLY A 99 -2.84 -15.95 4.92
N ALA A 100 -1.54 -15.84 4.67
CA ALA A 100 -0.61 -16.92 5.01
C ALA A 100 -0.44 -17.09 6.53
N TYR A 101 -0.45 -16.00 7.30
CA TYR A 101 -0.47 -16.08 8.76
C TYR A 101 -1.81 -16.60 9.28
N TYR A 102 -2.93 -16.20 8.64
CA TYR A 102 -4.25 -16.77 8.91
C TYR A 102 -4.21 -18.30 8.79
N VAL A 103 -3.63 -18.82 7.70
CA VAL A 103 -3.47 -20.27 7.51
C VAL A 103 -2.53 -20.88 8.54
N ALA A 104 -1.42 -20.21 8.90
CA ALA A 104 -0.48 -20.67 9.90
C ALA A 104 -1.12 -20.88 11.27
N VAL A 105 -2.06 -20.01 11.69
CA VAL A 105 -2.76 -20.15 12.98
C VAL A 105 -3.77 -21.30 13.03
N ALA A 106 -3.96 -22.05 11.93
CA ALA A 106 -4.66 -23.34 11.97
C ALA A 106 -3.82 -24.47 12.59
N ALA A 107 -2.50 -24.31 12.64
CA ALA A 107 -1.56 -25.27 13.19
C ALA A 107 -1.53 -25.25 14.73
N ASP A 108 -1.15 -26.38 15.31
CA ASP A 108 -0.99 -26.56 16.76
C ASP A 108 0.25 -25.81 17.28
N GLU A 109 1.33 -25.81 16.50
CA GLU A 109 2.59 -25.11 16.77
C GLU A 109 3.10 -24.40 15.50
N ILE A 110 3.72 -23.24 15.64
CA ILE A 110 4.25 -22.40 14.56
C ILE A 110 5.74 -22.14 14.81
N TYR A 111 6.55 -22.54 13.84
CA TYR A 111 7.98 -22.30 13.77
C TYR A 111 8.27 -21.23 12.73
N ALA A 112 9.33 -20.47 12.93
CA ALA A 112 9.85 -19.56 11.92
C ALA A 112 11.38 -19.62 11.87
N THR A 113 11.96 -19.58 10.67
CA THR A 113 13.43 -19.42 10.55
C THR A 113 13.86 -18.02 11.03
N PRO A 114 15.11 -17.82 11.47
CA PRO A 114 15.53 -16.54 12.09
C PRO A 114 15.27 -15.29 11.23
N SER A 115 15.39 -15.40 9.91
CA SER A 115 15.16 -14.30 8.96
C SER A 115 13.71 -14.16 8.49
N SER A 116 12.79 -14.96 9.03
CA SER A 116 11.39 -14.98 8.60
C SER A 116 10.57 -13.84 9.20
N TRP A 117 9.50 -13.51 8.49
CA TRP A 117 8.55 -12.47 8.87
C TRP A 117 7.14 -13.05 8.94
N VAL A 118 6.38 -12.66 9.96
CA VAL A 118 4.98 -13.08 10.14
C VAL A 118 4.08 -11.89 10.46
N GLY A 119 2.77 -12.10 10.48
CA GLY A 119 1.80 -11.06 10.86
C GLY A 119 1.08 -10.49 9.65
N SER A 120 1.06 -9.16 9.49
CA SER A 120 0.20 -8.45 8.53
C SER A 120 -1.29 -8.80 8.70
N VAL A 121 -1.73 -8.91 9.96
CA VAL A 121 -3.13 -9.19 10.33
C VAL A 121 -3.99 -8.00 9.96
N GLY A 122 -4.71 -8.10 8.85
CA GLY A 122 -5.48 -6.99 8.29
C GLY A 122 -6.06 -7.32 6.92
N VAL A 123 -6.87 -6.39 6.41
CA VAL A 123 -7.57 -6.51 5.13
C VAL A 123 -7.25 -5.31 4.26
N ILE A 124 -7.04 -5.53 2.97
CA ILE A 124 -7.05 -4.48 1.96
C ILE A 124 -8.25 -4.70 1.04
N ALA A 125 -8.95 -3.62 0.71
CA ALA A 125 -10.03 -3.62 -0.26
C ALA A 125 -9.74 -2.61 -1.36
N VAL A 126 -10.13 -2.96 -2.59
CA VAL A 126 -10.06 -2.06 -3.75
C VAL A 126 -11.49 -1.74 -4.16
N LEU A 127 -11.87 -0.47 -3.97
CA LEU A 127 -13.21 0.02 -4.27
C LEU A 127 -13.12 1.15 -5.29
N TRP A 128 -14.15 1.25 -6.13
CA TRP A 128 -14.40 2.40 -7.02
C TRP A 128 -15.72 3.06 -6.63
N PRO A 129 -15.75 3.90 -5.58
CA PRO A 129 -16.98 4.53 -5.09
C PRO A 129 -17.74 5.32 -6.16
N GLU A 130 -17.03 5.85 -7.16
CA GLU A 130 -17.61 6.54 -8.31
C GLU A 130 -18.58 5.67 -9.12
N GLU A 131 -18.46 4.35 -9.07
CA GLU A 131 -19.39 3.45 -9.77
C GLU A 131 -20.82 3.55 -9.21
N TYR A 132 -20.98 3.97 -7.95
CA TYR A 132 -22.27 4.28 -7.33
C TYR A 132 -22.82 5.66 -7.71
N LEU A 133 -22.04 6.48 -8.42
CA LEU A 133 -22.44 7.82 -8.87
C LEU A 133 -22.85 7.86 -10.35
N TYR A 134 -22.57 6.81 -11.12
CA TYR A 134 -22.98 6.71 -12.52
C TYR A 134 -24.36 6.06 -12.63
N ASP A 135 -25.17 6.54 -13.58
CA ASP A 135 -26.42 5.89 -13.93
C ASP A 135 -26.14 4.47 -14.48
N ILE A 136 -26.94 3.50 -14.04
CA ILE A 136 -26.93 2.15 -14.60
C ILE A 136 -27.34 2.24 -16.06
N PRO A 137 -26.58 1.67 -17.02
CA PRO A 137 -26.93 1.75 -18.44
C PRO A 137 -28.35 1.23 -18.73
N ASP A 138 -29.11 1.95 -19.55
CA ASP A 138 -30.54 1.69 -19.81
C ASP A 138 -30.87 0.30 -20.38
N TYR A 139 -29.87 -0.45 -20.88
CA TYR A 139 -30.03 -1.82 -21.34
C TYR A 139 -29.89 -2.88 -20.22
N ILE A 140 -29.64 -2.46 -18.97
CA ILE A 140 -29.49 -3.33 -17.81
C ILE A 140 -30.70 -3.17 -16.90
N TYR A 141 -31.65 -4.10 -17.02
CA TYR A 141 -32.81 -4.17 -16.13
C TYR A 141 -32.49 -5.03 -14.89
N THR A 142 -32.78 -4.50 -13.69
CA THR A 142 -32.65 -5.25 -12.44
C THR A 142 -33.95 -5.27 -11.66
N THR A 143 -34.17 -6.34 -10.90
CA THR A 143 -35.40 -6.55 -10.11
C THR A 143 -35.33 -5.96 -8.70
N GLY A 144 -34.26 -5.22 -8.37
CA GLY A 144 -34.07 -4.64 -7.04
C GLY A 144 -32.87 -3.69 -6.98
N PRO A 145 -32.92 -2.66 -6.11
CA PRO A 145 -31.99 -1.53 -6.12
C PRO A 145 -30.52 -1.94 -5.85
N LEU A 146 -30.31 -3.05 -5.15
CA LEU A 146 -28.97 -3.55 -4.82
C LEU A 146 -28.48 -4.62 -5.82
N LYS A 147 -29.29 -5.06 -6.78
CA LYS A 147 -28.92 -6.22 -7.64
C LYS A 147 -27.75 -5.94 -8.57
N TYR A 148 -27.54 -4.68 -8.96
CA TYR A 148 -26.42 -4.29 -9.82
C TYR A 148 -25.09 -4.24 -9.05
N TYR A 149 -25.07 -3.56 -7.90
CA TYR A 149 -23.87 -3.37 -7.07
C TYR A 149 -23.65 -4.47 -6.02
N GLY A 150 -24.63 -5.35 -5.85
CA GLY A 150 -24.71 -6.38 -4.80
C GLY A 150 -25.14 -5.86 -3.43
N ARG A 151 -24.87 -4.57 -3.12
CA ARG A 151 -25.06 -3.98 -1.78
C ARG A 151 -24.94 -2.45 -1.79
N ASP A 152 -25.19 -1.83 -0.63
CA ASP A 152 -24.87 -0.42 -0.38
C ASP A 152 -23.35 -0.21 -0.15
N LEU A 153 -22.82 0.95 -0.55
CA LEU A 153 -21.41 1.30 -0.38
C LEU A 153 -21.02 1.40 1.11
N THR A 154 -21.88 1.94 1.97
CA THR A 154 -21.61 2.06 3.41
C THR A 154 -21.53 0.68 4.08
N ASP A 155 -22.39 -0.25 3.64
CA ASP A 155 -22.33 -1.64 4.08
C ASP A 155 -21.04 -2.32 3.63
N TYR A 156 -20.46 -1.90 2.49
CA TYR A 156 -19.17 -2.41 2.03
C TYR A 156 -18.06 -2.14 3.05
N TYR A 157 -17.99 -0.93 3.59
CA TYR A 157 -17.01 -0.58 4.62
C TYR A 157 -17.20 -1.39 5.91
N ASN A 158 -18.45 -1.61 6.31
CA ASN A 158 -18.76 -2.45 7.48
C ASN A 158 -18.27 -3.89 7.30
N ASP A 159 -18.36 -4.44 6.08
CA ASP A 159 -17.91 -5.80 5.82
C ASP A 159 -16.39 -5.92 5.77
N ILE A 160 -15.67 -4.90 5.31
CA ILE A 160 -14.20 -4.87 5.41
C ILE A 160 -13.79 -5.00 6.89
N GLU A 161 -14.47 -4.29 7.78
CA GLU A 161 -14.20 -4.37 9.21
C GLU A 161 -14.58 -5.72 9.80
N ARG A 162 -15.73 -6.30 9.41
CA ARG A 162 -16.12 -7.65 9.84
C ARG A 162 -15.10 -8.71 9.41
N ILE A 163 -14.64 -8.65 8.16
CA ILE A 163 -13.60 -9.55 7.64
C ILE A 163 -12.29 -9.36 8.42
N ARG A 164 -11.90 -8.12 8.75
CA ARG A 164 -10.74 -7.85 9.62
C ARG A 164 -10.91 -8.47 11.00
N LEU A 165 -12.08 -8.30 11.62
CA LEU A 165 -12.39 -8.86 12.94
C LEU A 165 -12.37 -10.39 12.94
N ASN A 166 -12.88 -11.04 11.88
CA ASN A 166 -12.80 -12.49 11.72
C ASN A 166 -11.34 -12.98 11.71
N PHE A 167 -10.43 -12.24 11.08
CA PHE A 167 -9.01 -12.57 11.10
C PHE A 167 -8.41 -12.40 12.50
N VAL A 168 -8.69 -11.30 13.19
CA VAL A 168 -8.24 -11.11 14.58
C VAL A 168 -8.75 -12.25 15.47
N GLU A 169 -10.03 -12.63 15.34
CA GLU A 169 -10.62 -13.74 16.09
C GLU A 169 -9.92 -15.07 15.79
N ALA A 170 -9.63 -15.36 14.51
CA ALA A 170 -8.91 -16.57 14.13
C ALA A 170 -7.50 -16.63 14.75
N VAL A 171 -6.79 -15.50 14.82
CA VAL A 171 -5.49 -15.40 15.50
C VAL A 171 -5.63 -15.61 17.00
N LEU A 172 -6.54 -14.90 17.66
CA LEU A 172 -6.76 -15.03 19.10
C LEU A 172 -7.16 -16.47 19.50
N LYS A 173 -8.00 -17.11 18.68
CA LYS A 173 -8.42 -18.50 18.89
C LYS A 173 -7.28 -19.50 18.62
N GLY A 174 -6.56 -19.36 17.51
CA GLY A 174 -5.45 -20.25 17.14
C GLY A 174 -4.24 -20.11 18.07
N ARG A 175 -4.06 -18.94 18.66
CA ARG A 175 -2.97 -18.62 19.60
C ARG A 175 -3.46 -18.47 21.04
N SER A 176 -4.61 -19.05 21.39
CA SER A 176 -5.22 -18.92 22.71
C SER A 176 -4.25 -19.27 23.84
N GLY A 177 -4.08 -18.35 24.79
CA GLY A 177 -3.15 -18.50 25.92
C GLY A 177 -1.65 -18.33 25.57
N ARG A 178 -1.31 -18.10 24.29
CA ARG A 178 0.07 -17.91 23.83
C ARG A 178 0.41 -16.47 23.50
N ILE A 179 -0.57 -15.63 23.15
CA ILE A 179 -0.36 -14.21 22.88
C ILE A 179 0.12 -13.50 24.16
N LYS A 180 1.29 -12.86 24.08
CA LYS A 180 1.98 -12.16 25.19
C LYS A 180 1.99 -10.65 25.04
N THR A 181 1.43 -10.14 23.95
CA THR A 181 1.34 -8.71 23.64
C THR A 181 -0.10 -8.22 23.75
N ASP A 182 -0.27 -6.90 23.78
CA ASP A 182 -1.60 -6.28 23.70
C ASP A 182 -2.22 -6.59 22.31
N PRO A 183 -3.45 -7.14 22.23
CA PRO A 183 -4.15 -7.35 20.96
C PRO A 183 -4.28 -6.10 20.09
N VAL A 184 -4.16 -4.89 20.63
CA VAL A 184 -4.08 -3.62 19.88
C VAL A 184 -2.98 -3.66 18.81
N VAL A 185 -1.94 -4.49 18.97
CA VAL A 185 -0.92 -4.69 17.93
C VAL A 185 -1.52 -5.10 16.57
N PHE A 186 -2.63 -5.83 16.56
CA PHE A 186 -3.30 -6.27 15.33
C PHE A 186 -3.96 -5.11 14.58
N GLU A 187 -4.22 -3.97 15.23
CA GLU A 187 -4.73 -2.77 14.58
C GLU A 187 -3.70 -2.12 13.64
N THR A 188 -2.41 -2.41 13.85
CA THR A 188 -1.33 -1.86 13.03
C THR A 188 -1.16 -2.57 11.69
N ALA A 189 -1.68 -3.81 11.56
CA ALA A 189 -1.41 -4.71 10.44
C ALA A 189 0.09 -4.84 10.09
N ALA A 190 0.98 -4.68 11.09
CA ALA A 190 2.41 -4.76 10.89
C ALA A 190 2.89 -6.20 10.69
N VAL A 191 4.06 -6.32 10.07
CA VAL A 191 4.84 -7.56 10.01
C VAL A 191 5.91 -7.54 11.10
N PHE A 192 6.25 -8.71 11.61
CA PHE A 192 7.19 -8.90 12.71
C PHE A 192 8.26 -9.92 12.32
N THR A 193 9.51 -9.65 12.72
CA THR A 193 10.59 -10.63 12.58
C THR A 193 10.33 -11.85 13.46
N ALA A 194 11.01 -12.97 13.20
CA ALA A 194 10.86 -14.18 14.01
C ALA A 194 11.09 -13.94 15.51
N ASP A 195 12.10 -13.14 15.88
CA ASP A 195 12.37 -12.76 17.28
C ASP A 195 11.20 -11.99 17.91
N GLN A 196 10.72 -10.93 17.24
CA GLN A 196 9.59 -10.14 17.71
C GLN A 196 8.32 -11.00 17.82
N ALA A 197 8.08 -11.85 16.83
CA ALA A 197 6.93 -12.73 16.80
C ALA A 197 6.96 -13.76 17.95
N LEU A 198 8.15 -14.26 18.31
CA LEU A 198 8.31 -15.18 19.44
C LEU A 198 8.03 -14.47 20.78
N GLU A 199 8.55 -13.26 20.95
CA GLU A 199 8.32 -12.42 22.12
C GLU A 199 6.83 -12.11 22.30
N MET A 200 6.13 -11.80 21.19
CA MET A 200 4.70 -11.49 21.17
C MET A 200 3.80 -12.74 21.28
N GLY A 201 4.35 -13.95 21.10
CA GLY A 201 3.58 -15.19 21.09
C GLY A 201 2.86 -15.48 19.77
N LEU A 202 3.22 -14.79 18.69
CA LEU A 202 2.72 -15.02 17.34
C LEU A 202 3.29 -16.32 16.72
N ILE A 203 4.45 -16.77 17.19
CA ILE A 203 5.04 -18.08 16.91
C ILE A 203 5.45 -18.77 18.22
N ASP A 204 5.76 -20.06 18.16
CA ASP A 204 6.15 -20.87 19.32
C ASP A 204 7.65 -21.08 19.42
N LYS A 205 8.33 -21.21 18.29
CA LYS A 205 9.78 -21.44 18.23
C LYS A 205 10.43 -20.80 17.01
N ILE A 206 11.68 -20.40 17.20
CA ILE A 206 12.59 -20.14 16.08
C ILE A 206 13.25 -21.48 15.70
N GLY A 207 13.06 -21.92 14.46
CA GLY A 207 13.48 -23.22 13.98
C GLY A 207 13.01 -23.51 12.56
N GLY A 208 13.59 -24.55 11.95
CA GLY A 208 13.28 -24.97 10.59
C GLY A 208 12.38 -26.20 10.51
N VAL A 209 12.26 -26.74 9.29
CA VAL A 209 11.43 -27.92 9.00
C VAL A 209 11.89 -29.15 9.78
N PHE A 210 13.21 -29.36 9.89
CA PHE A 210 13.74 -30.51 10.63
C PHE A 210 13.42 -30.46 12.13
N ASP A 211 13.45 -29.27 12.73
CA ASP A 211 13.10 -29.07 14.14
C ASP A 211 11.62 -29.40 14.37
N ALA A 212 10.73 -28.88 13.52
CA ALA A 212 9.29 -29.12 13.61
C ALA A 212 8.94 -30.61 13.40
N VAL A 213 9.57 -31.28 12.44
CA VAL A 213 9.39 -32.73 12.21
C VAL A 213 9.85 -33.53 13.42
N ALA A 214 11.02 -33.22 13.98
CA ALA A 214 11.55 -33.93 15.14
C ALA A 214 10.67 -33.74 16.38
N ASP A 215 10.22 -32.51 16.63
CA ASP A 215 9.34 -32.20 17.76
C ASP A 215 7.95 -32.83 17.59
N MET A 216 7.41 -32.89 16.36
CA MET A 216 6.16 -33.59 16.07
C MET A 216 6.30 -35.09 16.29
N ALA A 217 7.35 -35.72 15.75
CA ALA A 217 7.60 -37.14 15.93
C ALA A 217 7.72 -37.50 17.41
N LYS A 218 8.41 -36.66 18.20
CA LYS A 218 8.51 -36.81 19.65
C LYS A 218 7.15 -36.68 20.34
N ALA A 219 6.37 -35.65 20.01
CA ALA A 219 5.04 -35.42 20.58
C ALA A 219 4.06 -36.57 20.28
N LEU A 220 4.20 -37.20 19.11
CA LEU A 220 3.40 -38.35 18.68
C LEU A 220 3.99 -39.72 19.10
N GLY A 221 5.13 -39.76 19.79
CA GLY A 221 5.78 -41.00 20.21
C GLY A 221 6.35 -41.87 19.06
N LEU A 222 6.62 -41.27 17.90
CA LEU A 222 7.08 -41.98 16.71
C LEU A 222 8.59 -42.26 16.77
N LYS A 223 8.97 -43.54 16.86
CA LYS A 223 10.39 -43.97 16.80
C LYS A 223 10.88 -44.25 15.38
N ASN A 224 10.01 -44.83 14.55
CA ASN A 224 10.26 -45.14 13.15
C ASN A 224 9.17 -44.48 12.31
N TYR A 225 9.52 -43.42 11.57
CA TYR A 225 8.61 -42.69 10.69
C TYR A 225 9.32 -42.34 9.38
N THR A 226 8.55 -41.94 8.39
CA THR A 226 9.09 -41.34 7.16
C THR A 226 8.55 -39.93 6.97
N VAL A 227 9.29 -39.13 6.22
CA VAL A 227 8.89 -37.79 5.81
C VAL A 227 8.69 -37.82 4.31
N ALA A 228 7.57 -37.29 3.83
CA ALA A 228 7.26 -37.23 2.41
C ALA A 228 6.58 -35.89 2.08
N TYR A 229 6.79 -35.39 0.86
CA TYR A 229 6.01 -34.25 0.38
C TYR A 229 4.59 -34.69 0.00
N ILE A 230 3.63 -33.76 0.08
CA ILE A 230 2.23 -34.06 -0.26
C ILE A 230 2.05 -34.71 -1.63
N GLY A 231 2.80 -34.26 -2.65
CA GLY A 231 2.75 -34.84 -4.00
C GLY A 231 3.13 -36.32 -4.02
N GLU A 232 4.18 -36.70 -3.30
CA GLU A 232 4.62 -38.09 -3.12
C GLU A 232 3.61 -38.89 -2.28
N ALA A 233 3.03 -38.26 -1.26
CA ALA A 233 2.10 -38.91 -0.35
C ALA A 233 0.75 -39.23 -1.02
N VAL A 234 0.31 -38.46 -2.02
CA VAL A 234 -0.99 -38.66 -2.69
C VAL A 234 -0.90 -38.98 -4.19
N ASN A 235 0.31 -39.24 -4.72
CA ASN A 235 0.58 -39.39 -6.16
C ASN A 235 -0.06 -38.28 -6.99
N ALA A 236 0.12 -37.04 -6.55
CA ALA A 236 -0.38 -35.86 -7.24
C ALA A 236 0.77 -35.03 -7.80
N SER A 237 0.57 -34.43 -8.97
CA SER A 237 1.45 -33.39 -9.48
C SER A 237 1.54 -32.27 -8.43
N SER A 238 2.74 -32.01 -7.91
CA SER A 238 2.94 -30.84 -7.04
C SER A 238 2.55 -29.58 -7.82
N PRO A 239 1.86 -28.61 -7.20
CA PRO A 239 1.79 -27.26 -7.76
C PRO A 239 3.21 -26.83 -8.14
N GLN A 240 3.40 -26.35 -9.36
CA GLN A 240 4.72 -25.92 -9.83
C GLN A 240 5.22 -24.79 -8.93
N SER A 241 6.36 -25.03 -8.27
CA SER A 241 7.13 -24.03 -7.54
C SER A 241 7.67 -23.00 -8.53
N GLY A 242 7.03 -21.83 -8.56
CA GLY A 242 7.38 -20.75 -9.48
C GLY A 242 6.78 -19.41 -9.05
N ALA A 243 6.59 -19.20 -7.75
CA ALA A 243 5.92 -18.02 -7.26
C ALA A 243 6.74 -16.75 -7.55
N SER A 244 6.27 -15.98 -8.54
CA SER A 244 6.49 -14.54 -8.52
C SER A 244 5.75 -14.00 -7.31
N TRP A 245 6.49 -13.65 -6.26
CA TRP A 245 5.90 -13.00 -5.08
C TRP A 245 5.29 -11.66 -5.43
N ARG A 246 5.76 -11.02 -6.51
CA ARG A 246 5.15 -9.83 -7.09
C ARG A 246 3.84 -10.21 -7.80
N VAL A 247 2.73 -9.64 -7.34
CA VAL A 247 1.38 -9.94 -7.83
C VAL A 247 0.79 -8.70 -8.49
N SER A 248 0.41 -8.79 -9.76
CA SER A 248 -0.33 -7.70 -10.40
C SER A 248 -1.70 -7.54 -9.73
N LEU A 249 -2.05 -6.30 -9.35
CA LEU A 249 -3.36 -6.00 -8.78
C LEU A 249 -4.48 -6.39 -9.75
N SER A 250 -4.27 -6.22 -11.07
CA SER A 250 -5.26 -6.60 -12.08
C SER A 250 -5.51 -8.11 -12.11
N GLN A 251 -4.46 -8.93 -11.97
CA GLN A 251 -4.58 -10.38 -11.89
C GLN A 251 -5.32 -10.81 -10.62
N LEU A 252 -5.02 -10.15 -9.49
CA LEU A 252 -5.66 -10.44 -8.22
C LEU A 252 -7.14 -10.02 -8.20
N LEU A 253 -7.48 -8.88 -8.82
CA LEU A 253 -8.88 -8.47 -9.03
C LEU A 253 -9.63 -9.44 -9.95
N ASN A 254 -8.95 -10.02 -10.94
CA ASN A 254 -9.54 -11.02 -11.83
C ASN A 254 -9.69 -12.41 -11.19
N SER A 255 -9.04 -12.67 -10.05
CA SER A 255 -9.12 -13.97 -9.36
C SER A 255 -10.26 -14.07 -8.33
N THR A 256 -10.98 -12.98 -8.08
CA THR A 256 -12.13 -12.95 -7.16
C THR A 256 -13.20 -11.93 -7.57
N PRO A 257 -14.49 -12.27 -7.46
CA PRO A 257 -15.56 -11.28 -7.67
C PRO A 257 -15.66 -10.26 -6.53
N VAL A 258 -15.01 -10.52 -5.39
CA VAL A 258 -15.01 -9.66 -4.21
C VAL A 258 -13.60 -9.08 -4.03
N PRO A 259 -13.37 -7.78 -4.29
CA PRO A 259 -12.05 -7.15 -4.25
C PRO A 259 -11.57 -6.84 -2.82
N MET A 260 -11.65 -7.84 -1.93
CA MET A 260 -11.14 -7.80 -0.56
C MET A 260 -10.12 -8.91 -0.37
N PHE A 261 -8.99 -8.58 0.26
CA PHE A 261 -7.80 -9.43 0.27
C PHE A 261 -7.14 -9.46 1.65
N TYR A 262 -6.73 -10.65 2.06
CA TYR A 262 -5.74 -10.85 3.12
C TYR A 262 -4.37 -10.98 2.46
N ILE A 263 -3.83 -9.87 1.94
CA ILE A 263 -2.53 -9.88 1.25
C ILE A 263 -1.60 -8.78 1.78
N TYR A 264 -0.30 -9.10 1.89
CA TYR A 264 0.74 -8.16 2.27
C TYR A 264 1.00 -7.13 1.16
N PRO A 265 0.70 -5.83 1.35
CA PRO A 265 0.66 -4.88 0.24
C PRO A 265 2.00 -4.64 -0.47
N ALA A 266 3.14 -4.86 0.19
CA ALA A 266 4.45 -4.61 -0.41
C ALA A 266 4.76 -5.51 -1.63
N VAL A 267 4.01 -6.60 -1.79
CA VAL A 267 4.16 -7.50 -2.94
C VAL A 267 3.24 -7.14 -4.11
N LEU A 268 2.24 -6.29 -3.89
CA LEU A 268 1.32 -5.86 -4.94
C LEU A 268 2.05 -4.96 -5.95
N GLN A 269 1.96 -5.32 -7.22
CA GLN A 269 2.26 -4.47 -8.35
C GLN A 269 0.95 -3.81 -8.77
N VAL A 270 0.81 -2.53 -8.39
CA VAL A 270 -0.24 -1.71 -8.97
C VAL A 270 0.23 -1.38 -10.37
N ASP A 271 -0.25 -2.16 -11.34
CA ASP A 271 -0.20 -1.74 -12.73
C ASP A 271 -1.07 -0.49 -12.80
N ILE A 272 -0.43 0.68 -12.75
CA ILE A 272 -1.03 1.92 -13.23
C ILE A 272 -1.04 1.80 -14.76
N THR A 273 -1.71 0.78 -15.30
CA THR A 273 -2.31 0.96 -16.61
C THR A 273 -3.30 2.08 -16.38
N THR A 274 -3.00 3.22 -16.98
CA THR A 274 -3.94 4.32 -17.16
C THR A 274 -5.18 3.71 -17.78
N ASP A 275 -6.12 3.24 -16.96
CA ASP A 275 -7.36 2.68 -17.43
C ASP A 275 -7.95 3.74 -18.35
N GLY A 276 -8.21 3.33 -19.60
CA GLY A 276 -8.62 4.19 -20.70
C GLY A 276 -9.99 4.84 -20.50
N ARG A 277 -10.47 4.92 -19.26
CA ARG A 277 -11.61 5.71 -18.80
C ARG A 277 -11.26 7.20 -18.87
N ARG A 278 -11.31 7.69 -20.11
CA ARG A 278 -11.35 9.08 -20.57
C ARG A 278 -10.57 10.06 -19.69
N ASN A 279 -9.27 10.17 -19.94
CA ASN A 279 -8.62 11.48 -19.81
C ASN A 279 -9.42 12.44 -20.69
N ALA A 280 -10.27 13.27 -20.09
CA ALA A 280 -10.57 14.54 -20.73
C ALA A 280 -9.24 15.28 -20.79
N THR A 281 -8.56 15.19 -21.93
CA THR A 281 -7.31 15.89 -22.20
C THR A 281 -7.52 17.34 -21.81
N LEU A 282 -6.82 17.81 -20.78
CA LEU A 282 -6.94 19.20 -20.38
C LEU A 282 -6.48 20.08 -21.55
N PRO A 283 -7.14 21.22 -21.80
CA PRO A 283 -6.74 22.11 -22.87
C PRO A 283 -5.30 22.59 -22.62
N THR A 284 -4.49 22.65 -23.67
CA THR A 284 -3.11 23.18 -23.65
C THR A 284 -3.01 24.58 -24.26
N SER A 285 -4.13 25.08 -24.79
CA SER A 285 -4.27 26.41 -25.37
C SER A 285 -5.10 27.30 -24.43
N PRO A 286 -4.95 28.63 -24.50
CA PRO A 286 -5.81 29.55 -23.76
C PRO A 286 -7.29 29.21 -23.96
N ALA A 287 -8.05 29.22 -22.88
CA ALA A 287 -9.50 29.05 -22.96
C ALA A 287 -10.19 30.38 -23.29
N ASP A 288 -11.37 30.32 -23.92
CA ASP A 288 -12.22 31.49 -24.23
C ASP A 288 -12.89 32.10 -22.98
N ARG A 289 -12.51 31.62 -21.79
CA ARG A 289 -12.98 32.06 -20.48
C ARG A 289 -11.80 32.18 -19.51
N PRO A 290 -11.92 32.91 -18.39
CA PRO A 290 -10.86 33.01 -17.39
C PRO A 290 -10.31 31.63 -17.00
N TYR A 291 -9.00 31.53 -16.84
CA TYR A 291 -8.36 30.24 -16.59
C TYR A 291 -7.24 30.31 -15.56
N VAL A 292 -6.98 29.14 -14.99
CA VAL A 292 -5.85 28.84 -14.12
C VAL A 292 -4.93 27.88 -14.88
N VAL A 293 -3.64 28.15 -14.84
CA VAL A 293 -2.61 27.30 -15.46
C VAL A 293 -2.19 26.24 -14.47
N LEU A 294 -2.24 24.98 -14.87
CA LEU A 294 -1.55 23.89 -14.21
C LEU A 294 -0.20 23.70 -14.89
N ASP A 295 0.87 23.88 -14.13
CA ASP A 295 2.21 23.59 -14.63
C ASP A 295 2.40 22.07 -14.78
N MET A 296 2.84 21.65 -15.96
CA MET A 296 3.34 20.30 -16.26
C MET A 296 4.70 20.37 -16.96
N ALA A 297 5.23 21.57 -17.22
CA ALA A 297 6.50 21.79 -17.91
C ALA A 297 7.71 21.29 -17.10
N HIS A 298 7.56 21.21 -15.78
CA HIS A 298 8.62 20.80 -14.84
C HIS A 298 8.40 19.38 -14.31
N ASN A 299 7.76 18.52 -15.12
CA ASN A 299 7.44 17.13 -14.77
C ASN A 299 6.65 17.03 -13.45
N ASN A 300 5.70 17.94 -13.26
CA ASN A 300 4.89 18.03 -12.05
C ASN A 300 4.14 16.73 -11.77
N MET A 301 4.31 16.24 -10.55
CA MET A 301 3.68 15.01 -10.07
C MET A 301 2.34 15.31 -9.40
N ALA A 302 1.41 15.86 -10.18
CA ALA A 302 0.05 16.17 -9.72
C ALA A 302 -0.82 14.90 -9.62
N PRO A 303 -1.32 14.52 -8.43
CA PRO A 303 -2.23 13.38 -8.32
C PRO A 303 -3.51 13.60 -9.12
N ARG A 304 -3.98 12.57 -9.86
CA ARG A 304 -5.22 12.64 -10.64
C ARG A 304 -6.40 13.14 -9.82
N GLY A 305 -6.59 12.59 -8.62
CA GLY A 305 -7.68 12.99 -7.73
C GLY A 305 -7.62 14.47 -7.32
N PHE A 306 -6.42 15.04 -7.18
CA PHE A 306 -6.28 16.48 -6.91
C PHE A 306 -6.67 17.31 -8.15
N ILE A 307 -6.23 16.91 -9.34
CA ILE A 307 -6.57 17.59 -10.61
C ILE A 307 -8.09 17.59 -10.83
N GLU A 308 -8.76 16.46 -10.58
CA GLU A 308 -10.22 16.35 -10.76
C GLU A 308 -10.98 17.27 -9.80
N VAL A 309 -10.58 17.30 -8.52
CA VAL A 309 -11.14 18.22 -7.52
C VAL A 309 -10.90 19.68 -7.91
N LEU A 310 -9.66 20.03 -8.27
CA LEU A 310 -9.29 21.39 -8.68
C LEU A 310 -10.10 21.83 -9.90
N ARG A 311 -10.18 20.98 -10.93
CA ARG A 311 -10.95 21.24 -12.14
C ARG A 311 -12.44 21.44 -11.82
N ALA A 312 -13.02 20.60 -10.97
CA ALA A 312 -14.42 20.69 -10.59
C ALA A 312 -14.71 22.01 -9.86
N GLU A 313 -13.92 22.34 -8.83
CA GLU A 313 -14.09 23.56 -8.07
C GLU A 313 -13.87 24.82 -8.94
N LEU A 314 -12.90 24.81 -9.87
CA LEU A 314 -12.72 25.90 -10.83
C LEU A 314 -13.91 26.04 -11.79
N ALA A 315 -14.44 24.93 -12.30
CA ALA A 315 -15.58 24.92 -13.21
C ALA A 315 -16.84 25.53 -12.56
N THR A 316 -17.08 25.25 -11.27
CA THR A 316 -18.20 25.87 -10.53
C THR A 316 -18.10 27.40 -10.41
N ARG A 317 -16.91 27.96 -10.64
CA ARG A 317 -16.65 29.41 -10.61
C ARG A 317 -16.54 30.02 -12.00
N GLY A 318 -16.79 29.24 -13.05
CA GLY A 318 -16.67 29.69 -14.45
C GLY A 318 -15.24 29.69 -14.99
N TYR A 319 -14.28 29.09 -14.29
CA TYR A 319 -12.88 29.04 -14.70
C TYR A 319 -12.53 27.74 -15.42
N ALA A 320 -11.63 27.82 -16.42
CA ALA A 320 -10.99 26.65 -17.00
C ALA A 320 -9.68 26.32 -16.28
N LEU A 321 -9.31 25.03 -16.30
CA LEU A 321 -7.97 24.56 -15.96
C LEU A 321 -7.23 24.25 -17.26
N VAL A 322 -6.12 24.94 -17.52
CA VAL A 322 -5.32 24.82 -18.75
C VAL A 322 -3.92 24.33 -18.40
N VAL A 323 -3.38 23.39 -19.17
CA VAL A 323 -2.07 22.79 -18.90
C VAL A 323 -0.98 23.48 -19.70
N ALA A 324 0.12 23.81 -19.02
CA ALA A 324 1.38 24.19 -19.65
C ALA A 324 2.32 22.98 -19.67
N SER A 325 2.55 22.38 -20.84
CA SER A 325 3.43 21.19 -20.97
C SER A 325 4.88 21.54 -21.28
N THR A 326 5.17 22.81 -21.63
CA THR A 326 6.52 23.32 -21.86
C THR A 326 6.67 24.70 -21.22
N GLU A 327 7.90 25.13 -20.90
CA GLU A 327 8.14 26.45 -20.32
C GLU A 327 7.72 27.60 -21.25
N ASN A 328 7.80 27.39 -22.58
CA ASN A 328 7.27 28.33 -23.57
C ASN A 328 5.75 28.47 -23.49
N GLN A 329 5.04 27.34 -23.35
CA GLN A 329 3.59 27.34 -23.13
C GLN A 329 3.24 27.98 -21.79
N LEU A 330 3.98 27.67 -20.73
CA LEU A 330 3.81 28.30 -19.42
C LEU A 330 3.90 29.82 -19.53
N THR A 331 4.96 30.31 -20.16
CA THR A 331 5.18 31.75 -20.36
C THR A 331 4.04 32.41 -21.15
N ALA A 332 3.61 31.78 -22.24
CA ALA A 332 2.52 32.29 -23.07
C ALA A 332 1.18 32.32 -22.31
N LEU A 333 0.84 31.22 -21.62
CA LEU A 333 -0.41 31.08 -20.86
C LEU A 333 -0.48 32.04 -19.67
N LEU A 334 0.65 32.26 -18.97
CA LEU A 334 0.72 33.24 -17.89
C LEU A 334 0.43 34.68 -18.37
N GLY A 335 0.48 34.95 -19.67
CA GLY A 335 0.09 36.24 -20.26
C GLY A 335 -1.32 36.70 -19.87
N ASN A 336 -2.29 35.77 -19.83
CA ASN A 336 -3.71 36.08 -19.56
C ASN A 336 -4.34 35.19 -18.46
N ALA A 337 -3.56 34.34 -17.81
CA ALA A 337 -4.01 33.52 -16.70
C ALA A 337 -4.33 34.36 -15.45
N THR A 338 -5.27 33.88 -14.64
CA THR A 338 -5.54 34.47 -13.31
C THR A 338 -4.64 33.88 -12.23
N ALA A 339 -4.23 32.63 -12.41
CA ALA A 339 -3.39 31.93 -11.47
C ALA A 339 -2.56 30.82 -12.14
N LEU A 340 -1.55 30.37 -11.39
CA LEU A 340 -0.71 29.21 -11.63
C LEU A 340 -0.82 28.24 -10.46
N VAL A 341 -0.96 26.97 -10.76
CA VAL A 341 -0.85 25.87 -9.79
C VAL A 341 0.36 25.04 -10.16
N VAL A 342 1.30 24.91 -9.22
CA VAL A 342 2.49 24.07 -9.32
C VAL A 342 2.32 22.93 -8.32
N VAL A 343 2.60 21.70 -8.72
CA VAL A 343 2.39 20.53 -7.86
C VAL A 343 3.57 19.58 -7.98
N ASN A 344 4.34 19.44 -6.91
CA ASN A 344 5.47 18.49 -6.84
C ASN A 344 6.35 18.49 -8.11
N PRO A 345 7.00 19.61 -8.46
CA PRO A 345 7.87 19.65 -9.62
C PRO A 345 9.03 18.66 -9.46
N ALA A 346 9.27 17.89 -10.51
CA ALA A 346 10.37 16.91 -10.57
C ALA A 346 11.58 17.44 -11.36
N ALA A 347 11.50 18.65 -11.89
CA ALA A 347 12.60 19.39 -12.49
C ALA A 347 12.61 20.84 -11.95
N PRO A 348 13.78 21.49 -11.83
CA PRO A 348 13.85 22.88 -11.40
C PRO A 348 13.34 23.82 -12.52
N PHE A 349 12.75 24.95 -12.13
CA PHE A 349 12.37 26.00 -13.09
C PHE A 349 13.62 26.61 -13.72
N SER A 350 13.64 26.75 -15.05
CA SER A 350 14.71 27.51 -15.72
C SER A 350 14.68 28.98 -15.30
N ARG A 351 15.77 29.70 -15.60
CA ARG A 351 15.86 31.14 -15.35
C ARG A 351 14.72 31.92 -16.01
N ASP A 352 14.36 31.53 -17.23
CA ASP A 352 13.31 32.19 -18.01
C ASP A 352 11.92 31.85 -17.46
N ALA A 353 11.70 30.60 -17.04
CA ALA A 353 10.46 30.20 -16.39
C ALA A 353 10.27 30.91 -15.04
N VAL A 354 11.32 31.04 -14.22
CA VAL A 354 11.28 31.85 -12.98
C VAL A 354 10.91 33.30 -13.33
N ALA A 355 11.59 33.91 -14.30
CA ALA A 355 11.31 35.28 -14.71
C ALA A 355 9.86 35.47 -15.18
N ALA A 356 9.32 34.50 -15.93
CA ALA A 356 7.93 34.51 -16.38
C ALA A 356 6.93 34.46 -15.21
N VAL A 357 7.14 33.57 -14.24
CA VAL A 357 6.27 33.45 -13.06
C VAL A 357 6.37 34.70 -12.18
N VAL A 358 7.58 35.22 -11.95
CA VAL A 358 7.82 36.45 -11.18
C VAL A 358 7.13 37.64 -11.84
N ASN A 359 7.31 37.81 -13.14
CA ASN A 359 6.64 38.86 -13.91
C ASN A 359 5.11 38.73 -13.82
N ALA A 360 4.57 37.51 -13.98
CA ALA A 360 3.15 37.25 -13.83
C ALA A 360 2.63 37.62 -12.42
N THR A 361 3.33 37.24 -11.35
CA THR A 361 2.93 37.58 -9.98
C THR A 361 2.96 39.08 -9.70
N ALA A 362 3.91 39.81 -10.27
CA ALA A 362 3.96 41.28 -10.22
C ALA A 362 2.77 41.94 -10.93
N ARG A 363 2.25 41.32 -11.99
CA ARG A 363 1.01 41.76 -12.66
C ARG A 363 -0.26 41.43 -11.88
N GLY A 364 -0.18 40.52 -10.91
CA GLY A 364 -1.30 40.13 -10.05
C GLY A 364 -1.68 38.65 -10.12
N VAL A 365 -1.05 37.86 -11.00
CA VAL A 365 -1.29 36.41 -11.11
C VAL A 365 -0.93 35.74 -9.80
N ARG A 366 -1.80 34.88 -9.26
CA ARG A 366 -1.51 34.14 -8.03
C ARG A 366 -0.88 32.79 -8.31
N VAL A 367 0.03 32.37 -7.46
CA VAL A 367 0.70 31.06 -7.55
C VAL A 367 0.35 30.26 -6.31
N ALA A 368 -0.22 29.06 -6.49
CA ALA A 368 -0.32 28.05 -5.45
C ALA A 368 0.67 26.93 -5.75
N TYR A 369 1.67 26.79 -4.89
CA TYR A 369 2.73 25.79 -4.97
C TYR A 369 2.45 24.71 -3.93
N PHE A 370 1.97 23.56 -4.40
CA PHE A 370 1.72 22.39 -3.58
C PHE A 370 2.95 21.49 -3.61
N TYR A 371 3.45 21.11 -2.43
CA TYR A 371 4.64 20.27 -2.33
C TYR A 371 4.53 19.21 -1.25
N ASP A 372 4.59 17.94 -1.64
CA ASP A 372 4.55 16.77 -0.76
C ASP A 372 5.78 15.89 -1.02
N MET A 373 6.71 15.86 -0.07
CA MET A 373 7.97 15.13 -0.16
C MET A 373 7.79 13.60 -0.22
N ARG A 374 6.59 13.07 0.06
CA ARG A 374 6.31 11.63 -0.01
C ARG A 374 6.00 11.15 -1.43
N ALA A 375 5.73 12.04 -2.39
CA ALA A 375 5.51 11.64 -3.77
C ALA A 375 6.82 11.09 -4.37
N SER A 376 6.94 9.76 -4.45
CA SER A 376 8.09 9.08 -5.04
C SER A 376 8.17 9.36 -6.54
N ALA A 377 9.24 10.01 -6.99
CA ALA A 377 9.58 10.10 -8.40
C ALA A 377 10.43 8.89 -8.81
N ILE A 378 10.06 8.23 -9.90
CA ILE A 378 11.00 7.37 -10.63
C ILE A 378 11.79 8.31 -11.54
N ILE A 379 13.07 8.50 -11.25
CA ILE A 379 13.96 9.33 -12.07
C ILE A 379 14.80 8.40 -12.93
N THR A 380 14.73 8.59 -14.25
CA THR A 380 15.56 7.83 -15.19
C THR A 380 16.71 8.71 -15.67
N ILE A 381 17.93 8.37 -15.25
CA ILE A 381 19.16 9.05 -15.68
C ILE A 381 19.97 8.04 -16.49
N SER A 382 20.31 8.39 -17.74
CA SER A 382 21.12 7.55 -18.63
C SER A 382 20.61 6.11 -18.79
N GLY A 383 19.29 5.94 -18.87
CA GLY A 383 18.65 4.62 -19.05
C GLY A 383 18.50 3.79 -17.78
N ILE A 384 18.95 4.29 -16.62
CA ILE A 384 18.78 3.62 -15.32
C ILE A 384 17.64 4.29 -14.56
N SER A 385 16.60 3.51 -14.25
CA SER A 385 15.46 3.98 -13.45
C SER A 385 15.77 3.82 -11.96
N TYR A 386 15.79 4.93 -11.23
CA TYR A 386 15.90 4.94 -9.78
C TYR A 386 14.55 5.29 -9.19
N VAL A 387 14.09 4.55 -8.17
CA VAL A 387 13.11 5.08 -7.23
C VAL A 387 13.90 6.07 -6.38
N ALA A 388 13.89 7.35 -6.76
CA ALA A 388 14.58 8.36 -5.98
C ALA A 388 13.79 8.56 -4.69
N PRO A 389 14.35 8.24 -3.51
CA PRO A 389 13.81 8.84 -2.32
C PRO A 389 14.13 10.34 -2.46
N TYR A 390 13.08 11.17 -2.42
CA TYR A 390 13.15 12.63 -2.40
C TYR A 390 13.38 13.31 -3.77
N SER A 391 12.41 14.13 -4.19
CA SER A 391 12.64 15.16 -5.20
C SER A 391 13.60 16.21 -4.62
N ALA A 392 14.91 16.03 -4.83
CA ALA A 392 15.95 16.98 -4.42
C ALA A 392 15.68 18.42 -4.90
N PHE A 393 14.88 18.56 -5.96
CA PHE A 393 14.64 19.81 -6.66
C PHE A 393 13.85 20.85 -5.87
N ALA A 394 12.90 20.49 -4.99
CA ALA A 394 12.18 21.52 -4.21
C ALA A 394 13.02 22.15 -3.09
N VAL A 395 14.07 21.45 -2.62
CA VAL A 395 15.03 22.03 -1.67
C VAL A 395 15.86 23.14 -2.32
N PHE A 396 16.01 23.07 -3.65
CA PHE A 396 16.82 23.98 -4.46
C PHE A 396 16.02 24.64 -5.59
N ASP A 397 14.69 24.71 -5.47
CA ASP A 397 13.86 25.26 -6.54
C ASP A 397 14.12 26.77 -6.61
N PRO A 398 14.64 27.28 -7.75
CA PRO A 398 14.91 28.71 -7.90
C PRO A 398 13.65 29.57 -7.70
N LEU A 399 12.46 29.03 -8.02
CA LEU A 399 11.19 29.72 -7.85
C LEU A 399 10.84 29.88 -6.36
N LEU A 400 10.94 28.81 -5.55
CA LEU A 400 10.70 28.90 -4.10
C LEU A 400 11.70 29.85 -3.44
N THR A 401 12.97 29.75 -3.84
CA THR A 401 14.04 30.60 -3.33
C THR A 401 13.75 32.08 -3.57
N TYR A 402 13.24 32.43 -4.76
CA TYR A 402 12.85 33.80 -5.10
C TYR A 402 11.78 34.36 -4.13
N PHE A 403 10.79 33.54 -3.75
CA PHE A 403 9.72 33.93 -2.82
C PHE A 403 10.11 33.76 -1.34
N ASN A 404 11.40 33.68 -1.03
CA ASN A 404 11.93 33.48 0.32
C ASN A 404 11.35 32.24 1.02
N MET A 405 11.31 31.14 0.27
CA MET A 405 10.89 29.83 0.73
C MET A 405 12.01 28.85 0.41
N SER A 406 12.57 28.22 1.44
CA SER A 406 13.54 27.14 1.26
C SER A 406 13.01 25.86 1.88
N GLY A 407 12.97 24.79 1.10
CA GLY A 407 12.55 23.49 1.60
C GLY A 407 13.51 23.03 2.71
N LEU A 408 12.96 22.63 3.87
CA LEU A 408 13.78 21.99 4.90
C LEU A 408 14.09 20.55 4.47
N ARG A 409 15.31 20.06 4.71
CA ARG A 409 15.69 18.66 4.40
C ARG A 409 14.89 17.69 5.28
N ALA A 410 13.73 17.21 4.84
CA ALA A 410 12.96 16.22 5.60
C ALA A 410 13.10 14.83 4.96
N VAL A 411 13.89 13.96 5.61
CA VAL A 411 13.94 12.52 5.32
C VAL A 411 12.93 11.85 6.24
N TYR A 412 11.72 11.61 5.73
CA TYR A 412 10.58 11.13 6.52
C TYR A 412 10.76 9.76 7.18
N ASN A 413 11.75 8.96 6.75
CA ASN A 413 12.05 7.64 7.29
C ASN A 413 12.67 7.65 8.71
N PHE A 414 12.94 8.82 9.28
CA PHE A 414 13.58 8.98 10.58
C PHE A 414 12.89 10.01 11.50
N THR A 415 11.61 10.30 11.24
CA THR A 415 10.85 11.37 11.94
C THR A 415 10.39 11.02 13.36
N ALA A 416 10.73 9.81 13.84
CA ALA A 416 10.64 9.46 15.24
C ALA A 416 12.01 9.48 15.97
N GLY A 417 13.11 9.84 15.29
CA GLY A 417 14.45 9.66 15.84
C GLY A 417 14.84 8.19 16.11
N GLY A 418 14.01 7.23 15.68
CA GLY A 418 14.14 5.81 16.05
C GLY A 418 13.24 5.37 17.22
N ASP A 419 12.46 6.27 17.83
CA ASP A 419 11.72 5.97 19.08
C ASP A 419 10.38 5.22 18.88
N SER A 420 9.37 5.82 18.21
CA SER A 420 8.02 5.22 18.07
C SER A 420 7.22 5.81 16.90
N TYR A 421 6.45 4.94 16.21
CA TYR A 421 5.52 5.29 15.13
C TYR A 421 4.34 6.17 15.57
N LEU A 422 4.14 6.38 16.88
CA LEU A 422 3.11 7.28 17.41
C LEU A 422 3.50 8.77 17.30
N ARG A 423 4.78 9.09 17.07
CA ARG A 423 5.27 10.45 16.79
C ARG A 423 5.33 10.79 15.28
N ASN A 424 4.71 9.96 14.46
CA ASN A 424 4.77 9.99 13.00
C ASN A 424 4.09 11.23 12.41
N TRP A 425 4.85 12.02 11.64
CA TRP A 425 4.42 13.27 10.97
C TRP A 425 3.43 13.05 9.81
N GLN A 426 2.76 11.90 9.73
CA GLN A 426 1.86 11.56 8.63
C GLN A 426 0.49 12.23 8.74
N PHE A 427 -0.02 12.47 9.94
CA PHE A 427 -1.31 13.12 10.14
C PHE A 427 -1.13 14.26 11.11
N VAL A 428 -0.93 15.45 10.56
CA VAL A 428 -0.75 16.65 11.34
C VAL A 428 -2.09 17.36 11.45
N ALA A 429 -2.75 17.18 12.58
CA ALA A 429 -3.90 17.99 12.94
C ALA A 429 -3.42 19.37 13.38
N VAL A 430 -4.03 20.42 12.84
CA VAL A 430 -3.72 21.80 13.22
C VAL A 430 -5.00 22.61 13.36
N GLU A 431 -5.07 23.36 14.44
CA GLU A 431 -6.09 24.39 14.67
C GLU A 431 -5.49 25.73 14.26
N PRO A 432 -5.71 26.17 13.00
CA PRO A 432 -5.16 27.43 12.52
C PRO A 432 -5.57 28.61 13.40
N LYS A 433 -4.63 29.52 13.68
CA LYS A 433 -4.87 30.75 14.44
C LYS A 433 -4.38 31.96 13.66
N GLY A 434 -5.02 33.10 13.88
CA GLY A 434 -4.65 34.40 13.31
C GLY A 434 -5.55 34.85 12.16
N ASN A 435 -5.36 36.11 11.76
CA ASN A 435 -6.17 36.74 10.71
C ASN A 435 -5.55 36.49 9.33
N TRP A 436 -5.72 35.28 8.81
CA TRP A 436 -5.32 34.90 7.45
C TRP A 436 -6.58 34.51 6.67
N SER A 437 -6.91 35.27 5.61
CA SER A 437 -8.14 35.07 4.83
C SER A 437 -8.32 33.66 4.25
N LEU A 438 -7.22 32.94 3.98
CA LEU A 438 -7.28 31.55 3.51
C LEU A 438 -7.78 30.56 4.58
N LEU A 439 -7.79 30.96 5.85
CA LEU A 439 -8.23 30.16 6.99
C LEU A 439 -9.66 30.53 7.45
N HIS A 440 -10.37 31.40 6.72
CA HIS A 440 -11.74 31.77 7.08
C HIS A 440 -12.67 30.55 7.02
N GLY A 441 -13.38 30.28 8.12
CA GLY A 441 -14.24 29.08 8.25
C GLY A 441 -13.47 27.77 8.35
N VAL A 442 -12.16 27.81 8.62
CA VAL A 442 -11.32 26.63 8.87
C VAL A 442 -11.01 26.59 10.36
N GLU A 443 -11.64 25.67 11.08
CA GLU A 443 -11.43 25.49 12.52
C GLU A 443 -10.37 24.41 12.78
N ARG A 444 -10.34 23.37 11.94
CA ARG A 444 -9.41 22.25 12.07
C ARG A 444 -8.96 21.74 10.71
N LEU A 445 -7.66 21.68 10.48
CA LEU A 445 -7.07 20.99 9.33
C LEU A 445 -6.46 19.67 9.74
N VAL A 446 -6.46 18.70 8.82
CA VAL A 446 -5.75 17.43 8.97
C VAL A 446 -4.87 17.25 7.75
N LEU A 447 -3.60 17.63 7.88
CA LEU A 447 -2.66 17.55 6.77
C LEU A 447 -1.98 16.19 6.73
N PHE A 448 -2.07 15.52 5.58
CA PHE A 448 -1.36 14.29 5.29
C PHE A 448 0.09 14.59 4.88
N SER A 449 1.03 14.12 5.69
CA SER A 449 2.49 14.22 5.52
C SER A 449 2.98 15.60 5.05
N PRO A 450 2.64 16.70 5.75
CA PRO A 450 2.95 18.02 5.22
C PRO A 450 4.45 18.35 5.24
N SER A 451 5.02 18.72 4.08
CA SER A 451 6.36 19.29 3.96
C SER A 451 6.49 20.63 4.67
N ALA A 452 7.59 20.76 5.42
CA ALA A 452 7.95 22.01 6.07
C ALA A 452 8.82 22.90 5.15
N VAL A 453 8.65 24.21 5.31
CA VAL A 453 9.41 25.24 4.60
C VAL A 453 10.01 26.22 5.60
N ALA A 454 11.26 26.63 5.38
CA ALA A 454 11.86 27.77 6.06
C ALA A 454 11.48 29.06 5.33
N THR A 455 10.86 29.99 6.06
CA THR A 455 10.41 31.27 5.51
C THR A 455 10.13 32.29 6.61
N ASN A 456 10.27 33.57 6.27
CA ASN A 456 9.84 34.71 7.09
C ASN A 456 8.50 35.31 6.61
N ALA A 457 7.77 34.60 5.74
CA ALA A 457 6.49 35.06 5.22
C ALA A 457 5.55 35.56 6.34
N PRO A 458 4.77 36.63 6.10
CA PRO A 458 3.91 37.22 7.13
C PRO A 458 2.77 36.28 7.55
N TYR A 459 2.25 35.48 6.61
CA TYR A 459 1.21 34.49 6.88
C TYR A 459 1.83 33.10 6.86
N ARG A 460 1.74 32.39 7.98
CA ARG A 460 2.32 31.06 8.16
C ARG A 460 1.38 30.19 8.97
N LEU A 461 1.20 28.95 8.51
CA LEU A 461 0.58 27.88 9.27
C LEU A 461 1.71 27.07 9.89
N VAL A 462 1.86 27.19 11.20
CA VAL A 462 2.94 26.57 11.97
C VAL A 462 2.38 25.39 12.74
N VAL A 463 3.07 24.26 12.69
CA VAL A 463 2.71 23.02 13.37
C VAL A 463 3.87 22.56 14.24
N LYS A 464 3.54 22.00 15.40
CA LYS A 464 4.53 21.43 16.32
C LYS A 464 4.76 19.95 15.99
N GLY A 465 6.02 19.52 16.02
CA GLY A 465 6.38 18.11 16.05
C GLY A 465 7.85 17.93 15.64
N TYR A 466 8.19 16.82 14.98
CA TYR A 466 9.59 16.47 14.71
C TYR A 466 9.91 16.42 13.21
N VAL A 467 10.98 17.12 12.81
CA VAL A 467 11.55 17.03 11.44
C VAL A 467 12.96 16.47 11.53
N PHE A 468 13.21 15.37 10.81
CA PHE A 468 14.53 14.73 10.80
C PHE A 468 15.64 15.70 10.34
N GLY A 469 16.78 15.68 11.04
CA GLY A 469 17.89 16.62 10.82
C GLY A 469 17.70 17.98 11.48
N TYR A 470 16.49 18.29 11.98
CA TYR A 470 16.17 19.56 12.65
C TYR A 470 15.61 19.38 14.07
N GLY A 471 15.12 18.19 14.43
CA GLY A 471 14.66 17.86 15.79
C GLY A 471 13.18 18.13 16.04
N GLU A 472 12.79 18.21 17.32
CA GLU A 472 11.47 18.72 17.70
C GLU A 472 11.43 20.24 17.56
N GLY A 473 10.34 20.78 17.02
CA GLY A 473 10.21 22.19 16.79
C GLY A 473 8.85 22.62 16.25
N ASN A 474 8.78 23.90 15.92
CA ASN A 474 7.64 24.52 15.26
C ASN A 474 8.00 24.75 13.80
N TYR A 475 7.29 24.08 12.90
CA TYR A 475 7.60 24.06 11.47
C TYR A 475 6.48 24.69 10.66
N THR A 476 6.83 25.54 9.69
CA THR A 476 5.85 26.14 8.79
C THR A 476 5.49 25.15 7.70
N VAL A 477 4.22 24.79 7.58
CA VAL A 477 3.71 23.82 6.59
C VAL A 477 2.82 24.45 5.52
N ALA A 478 2.40 25.69 5.72
CA ALA A 478 1.86 26.53 4.66
C ALA A 478 2.30 27.97 4.91
N ALA A 479 2.55 28.72 3.84
CA ALA A 479 3.01 30.09 3.94
C ALA A 479 2.54 30.91 2.75
N GLN A 480 2.23 32.19 2.96
CA GLN A 480 1.87 33.10 1.88
C GLN A 480 2.66 34.40 1.97
N ILE A 481 3.22 34.81 0.83
CA ILE A 481 3.87 36.11 0.62
C ILE A 481 3.30 36.75 -0.66
N GLY A 482 2.59 37.86 -0.50
CA GLY A 482 1.94 38.54 -1.62
C GLY A 482 1.02 37.60 -2.42
N ASN A 483 1.35 37.43 -3.70
CA ASN A 483 0.64 36.58 -4.66
C ASN A 483 1.17 35.13 -4.73
N PHE A 484 2.07 34.72 -3.83
CA PHE A 484 2.63 33.38 -3.79
C PHE A 484 2.19 32.64 -2.51
N LEU A 485 1.65 31.44 -2.68
CA LEU A 485 1.19 30.55 -1.62
C LEU A 485 1.93 29.22 -1.75
N PHE A 486 2.54 28.77 -0.66
CA PHE A 486 3.08 27.43 -0.51
C PHE A 486 2.18 26.61 0.42
N ILE A 487 1.87 25.39 0.02
CA ILE A 487 1.22 24.40 0.87
C ILE A 487 2.00 23.09 0.81
N GLY A 488 2.49 22.66 1.96
CA GLY A 488 3.31 21.45 2.12
C GLY A 488 2.56 20.14 1.90
N SER A 489 1.36 20.12 1.33
CA SER A 489 0.67 18.86 1.05
C SER A 489 -0.25 19.01 -0.13
N VAL A 490 -0.10 18.13 -1.13
CA VAL A 490 -1.11 17.96 -2.19
C VAL A 490 -2.08 16.84 -1.82
N ARG A 491 -1.59 15.79 -1.15
CA ARG A 491 -2.37 14.60 -0.84
C ARG A 491 -3.52 14.87 0.11
N SER A 492 -3.40 15.88 0.98
CA SER A 492 -4.49 16.35 1.85
C SER A 492 -5.74 16.82 1.07
N PHE A 493 -5.60 17.08 -0.23
CA PHE A 493 -6.64 17.63 -1.09
C PHE A 493 -7.11 16.66 -2.17
N THR A 494 -6.76 15.37 -2.08
CA THR A 494 -7.30 14.32 -2.97
C THR A 494 -8.62 13.75 -2.42
N PRO A 495 -9.42 13.02 -3.22
CA PRO A 495 -10.58 12.26 -2.76
C PRO A 495 -10.16 11.39 -1.55
N TYR A 496 -11.02 11.28 -0.55
CA TYR A 496 -10.74 10.82 0.83
C TYR A 496 -10.08 11.86 1.77
N PHE A 497 -8.86 12.30 1.51
CA PHE A 497 -8.16 13.17 2.47
C PHE A 497 -8.75 14.58 2.56
N ILE A 498 -9.40 15.04 1.49
CA ILE A 498 -10.07 16.34 1.47
C ILE A 498 -11.28 16.42 2.43
N THR A 499 -11.83 15.28 2.85
CA THR A 499 -12.95 15.23 3.80
C THR A 499 -12.50 15.23 5.26
N GLN A 500 -11.19 15.20 5.52
CA GLN A 500 -10.64 15.19 6.87
C GLN A 500 -10.57 16.64 7.40
N GLY A 501 -11.21 16.90 8.53
CA GLY A 501 -11.39 18.26 9.05
C GLY A 501 -11.99 19.20 7.99
N ASP A 502 -11.47 20.42 7.94
CA ASP A 502 -11.89 21.49 7.05
C ASP A 502 -10.99 21.63 5.82
N ASN A 503 -10.28 20.56 5.43
CA ASN A 503 -9.37 20.56 4.27
C ASN A 503 -10.07 21.04 2.98
N ARG A 504 -11.33 20.62 2.78
CA ARG A 504 -12.16 21.11 1.66
C ARG A 504 -12.38 22.62 1.73
N GLN A 505 -12.65 23.16 2.91
CA GLN A 505 -12.89 24.59 3.09
C GLN A 505 -11.62 25.40 2.82
N LEU A 506 -10.46 24.93 3.29
CA LEU A 506 -9.17 25.54 2.93
C LEU A 506 -8.95 25.52 1.42
N LEU A 507 -9.16 24.38 0.74
CA LEU A 507 -9.01 24.31 -0.71
C LEU A 507 -9.95 25.28 -1.43
N ARG A 508 -11.20 25.40 -0.98
CA ARG A 508 -12.16 26.38 -1.52
C ARG A 508 -11.67 27.81 -1.31
N ASN A 509 -11.13 28.14 -0.15
CA ASN A 509 -10.55 29.46 0.11
C ASN A 509 -9.36 29.73 -0.81
N VAL A 510 -8.48 28.75 -1.01
CA VAL A 510 -7.37 28.83 -1.96
C VAL A 510 -7.89 29.04 -3.37
N ILE A 511 -8.89 28.30 -3.83
CA ILE A 511 -9.44 28.44 -5.18
C ILE A 511 -10.15 29.78 -5.35
N ASN A 512 -10.90 30.24 -4.35
CA ASN A 512 -11.49 31.59 -4.34
C ASN A 512 -10.38 32.65 -4.45
N TRP A 513 -9.26 32.46 -3.75
CA TRP A 513 -8.10 33.32 -3.87
C TRP A 513 -7.47 33.22 -5.27
N LEU A 514 -7.28 32.04 -5.86
CA LEU A 514 -6.74 31.94 -7.23
C LEU A 514 -7.66 32.59 -8.28
N THR A 515 -8.97 32.57 -8.06
CA THR A 515 -9.98 33.06 -9.00
C THR A 515 -10.53 34.45 -8.69
N GLU A 516 -10.04 35.12 -7.64
CA GLU A 516 -10.53 36.45 -7.27
C GLU A 516 -10.29 37.45 -8.43
N PRO A 517 -11.35 38.10 -8.96
CA PRO A 517 -11.24 39.06 -10.05
C PRO A 517 -10.32 40.22 -9.67
N ARG A 518 -9.34 40.53 -10.54
CA ARG A 518 -8.43 41.66 -10.34
C ARG A 518 -7.93 42.20 -11.67
N ALA A 519 -7.53 43.47 -11.68
CA ALA A 519 -6.82 44.04 -12.81
C ALA A 519 -5.41 43.44 -12.89
N ILE A 520 -5.12 42.69 -13.96
CA ILE A 520 -3.77 42.24 -14.27
C ILE A 520 -3.03 43.44 -14.87
N LYS A 521 -2.14 44.06 -14.09
CA LYS A 521 -1.43 45.28 -14.52
C LYS A 521 -0.57 44.97 -15.73
N LYS A 522 -0.58 45.83 -16.76
CA LYS A 522 0.41 45.77 -17.84
C LYS A 522 1.71 46.36 -17.30
N LEU A 523 2.79 45.59 -17.27
CA LEU A 523 4.09 46.11 -16.84
C LEU A 523 4.69 46.95 -17.96
N GLU A 524 5.08 48.19 -17.65
CA GLU A 524 5.76 49.08 -18.62
C GLU A 524 7.20 48.63 -18.92
N LYS A 525 7.83 47.87 -18.01
CA LYS A 525 9.08 47.12 -18.21
C LYS A 525 9.05 45.83 -17.37
N PRO A 526 9.58 44.69 -17.87
CA PRO A 526 9.76 43.51 -17.03
C PRO A 526 10.69 43.83 -15.86
N PRO A 527 10.46 43.31 -14.65
CA PRO A 527 11.37 43.51 -13.53
C PRO A 527 12.76 43.02 -13.95
N THR A 528 13.77 43.88 -13.77
CA THR A 528 15.17 43.49 -13.95
C THR A 528 15.44 42.31 -13.02
N SER A 529 15.97 41.21 -13.58
CA SER A 529 16.36 40.04 -12.82
C SER A 529 17.29 40.47 -11.69
N GLY A 530 16.75 40.60 -10.48
CA GLY A 530 17.56 40.68 -9.27
C GLY A 530 18.47 39.47 -9.27
N VAL A 531 19.76 39.72 -9.10
CA VAL A 531 20.84 38.73 -9.12
C VAL A 531 20.41 37.48 -8.34
N ILE A 532 20.18 36.38 -9.05
CA ILE A 532 20.09 35.04 -8.46
C ILE A 532 21.55 34.65 -8.22
N TYR A 533 21.98 34.63 -6.95
CA TYR A 533 23.33 34.25 -6.55
C TYR A 533 23.67 32.84 -7.07
N THR A 534 24.88 32.73 -7.64
CA THR A 534 25.57 31.49 -8.04
C THR A 534 25.88 30.59 -6.86
#